data_AF-A0AAW6D489-F1
#
_entry.id   AF-A0AAW6D489-F1
#
_cell.length_a   1.000
_cell.length_b   1.000
_cell.length_c   1.000
_cell.angle_alpha   90.00
_cell.angle_beta   90.00
_cell.angle_gamma   90.00
#
_symmetry.space_group_name_H-M   'P 1'
#
loop_
_entity.id
_entity.type
_entity.pdbx_description
1 polymer ?
#
loop_
_entity_poly.entity_id
_entity_poly.type
_entity_poly.pdbx_seq_one_letter_code
_entity_poly.pdbx_strand_id
1 'polypeptide(L)'
;MTRTEYIAKLTKYLRKLPQQDYEEAIEYFMEYFEEAGPENEARVIAELGTPKEAAHEVISRLLEEKIVEDKSSLRNKTAILWIAILAVLASPVALPILLFFLAMIMTLLMIIFAVIVTALALTFALLISGIYTFFTSFSLLSVSLASTLFGGGLGLLMFGGALLLLLISFEICKLIVKLITLLIKWLIKKGRKS
;
A
#
# COMPACT_ATOMS: atom_id res chain seq x y z
N MET A 1 44.57 -33.91 32.45
CA MET A 1 44.55 -32.44 32.28
C MET A 1 43.44 -31.92 33.17
N THR A 2 43.69 -30.89 33.97
CA THR A 2 42.66 -30.29 34.84
C THR A 2 41.91 -29.17 34.11
N ARG A 3 40.71 -28.78 34.59
CA ARG A 3 39.95 -27.63 34.05
C ARG A 3 40.83 -26.39 33.89
N THR A 4 41.59 -26.05 34.93
CA THR A 4 42.45 -24.87 34.96
C THR A 4 43.54 -24.91 33.88
N GLU A 5 44.13 -26.09 33.64
CA GLU A 5 45.10 -26.27 32.55
C GLU A 5 44.44 -26.15 31.17
N TYR A 6 43.20 -26.66 31.02
CA TYR A 6 42.47 -26.64 29.76
C TYR A 6 42.16 -25.20 29.34
N ILE A 7 41.57 -24.44 30.25
CA ILE A 7 41.24 -23.03 30.07
C ILE A 7 42.52 -22.23 29.79
N ALA A 8 43.59 -22.39 30.58
CA ALA A 8 44.84 -21.66 30.35
C ALA A 8 45.43 -21.86 28.94
N LYS A 9 45.29 -23.07 28.36
CA LYS A 9 45.70 -23.33 26.97
C LYS A 9 44.71 -22.74 25.96
N LEU A 10 43.41 -22.86 26.22
CA LEU A 10 42.34 -22.31 25.37
C LEU A 10 42.47 -20.78 25.22
N THR A 11 42.68 -20.08 26.34
CA THR A 11 42.93 -18.64 26.42
C THR A 11 44.09 -18.20 25.53
N LYS A 12 45.16 -19.01 25.46
CA LYS A 12 46.32 -18.73 24.61
C LYS A 12 45.98 -18.80 23.11
N TYR A 13 45.08 -19.70 22.72
CA TYR A 13 44.64 -19.85 21.33
C TYR A 13 43.61 -18.78 20.92
N LEU A 14 42.72 -18.38 21.84
CA LEU A 14 41.68 -17.38 21.60
C LEU A 14 42.19 -15.93 21.62
N ARG A 15 43.42 -15.67 22.08
CA ARG A 15 44.02 -14.31 22.20
C ARG A 15 44.02 -13.48 20.91
N LYS A 16 43.85 -14.11 19.74
CA LYS A 16 43.78 -13.42 18.44
C LYS A 16 42.40 -12.82 18.14
N LEU A 17 41.38 -13.15 18.93
CA LEU A 17 40.03 -12.60 18.78
C LEU A 17 39.94 -11.17 19.33
N PRO A 18 38.96 -10.38 18.85
CA PRO A 18 38.58 -9.11 19.47
C PRO A 18 38.26 -9.29 20.95
N GLN A 19 38.48 -8.26 21.78
CA GLN A 19 38.29 -8.35 23.24
C GLN A 19 36.90 -8.85 23.65
N GLN A 20 35.85 -8.41 22.95
CA GLN A 20 34.47 -8.82 23.24
C GLN A 20 34.24 -10.31 22.98
N ASP A 21 34.54 -10.78 21.76
CA ASP A 21 34.38 -12.19 21.37
C ASP A 21 35.27 -13.13 22.21
N TYR A 22 36.43 -12.63 22.66
CA TYR A 22 37.34 -13.36 23.54
C TYR A 22 36.76 -13.55 24.95
N GLU A 23 36.24 -12.49 25.57
CA GLU A 23 35.70 -12.55 26.92
C GLU A 23 34.46 -13.45 26.95
N GLU A 24 33.58 -13.29 25.96
CA GLU A 24 32.35 -14.08 25.80
C GLU A 24 32.67 -15.57 25.58
N ALA A 25 33.65 -15.89 24.73
CA ALA A 25 34.08 -17.28 24.55
C ALA A 25 34.66 -17.88 25.85
N ILE A 26 35.48 -17.13 26.58
CA ILE A 26 36.08 -17.60 27.83
C ILE A 26 35.03 -17.80 28.93
N GLU A 27 34.07 -16.88 29.05
CA GLU A 27 32.93 -16.97 29.95
C GLU A 27 32.08 -18.21 29.64
N TYR A 28 31.73 -18.43 28.36
CA TYR A 28 30.98 -19.61 27.91
C TYR A 28 31.64 -20.93 28.34
N PHE A 29 32.95 -21.07 28.12
CA PHE A 29 33.64 -22.30 28.54
C PHE A 29 33.75 -22.38 30.08
N MET A 30 33.94 -21.27 30.79
CA MET A 30 34.00 -21.28 32.25
C MET A 30 32.67 -21.72 32.88
N GLU A 31 31.55 -21.20 32.39
CA GLU A 31 30.19 -21.57 32.83
C GLU A 31 29.90 -23.05 32.52
N TYR A 32 30.26 -23.51 31.32
CA TYR A 32 30.08 -24.91 30.92
C TYR A 32 30.84 -25.89 31.82
N PHE A 33 32.05 -25.53 32.26
CA PHE A 33 32.80 -26.32 33.23
C PHE A 33 32.26 -26.22 34.67
N GLU A 34 31.57 -25.13 35.04
CA GLU A 34 30.93 -25.00 36.36
C GLU A 34 29.65 -25.81 36.47
N GLU A 35 28.84 -25.81 35.43
CA GLU A 35 27.59 -26.58 35.37
C GLU A 35 27.86 -28.10 35.45
N ALA A 36 28.95 -28.57 34.84
CA ALA A 36 29.35 -29.96 34.92
C ALA A 36 29.80 -30.40 36.32
N GLY A 37 30.34 -29.47 37.11
CA GLY A 37 30.87 -29.74 38.45
C GLY A 37 32.18 -30.54 38.48
N PRO A 38 32.86 -30.57 39.64
CA PRO A 38 34.19 -31.17 39.80
C PRO A 38 34.23 -32.69 39.52
N GLU A 39 33.09 -33.37 39.61
CA GLU A 39 32.98 -34.82 39.37
C GLU A 39 32.98 -35.18 37.87
N ASN A 40 32.62 -34.25 36.97
CA ASN A 40 32.50 -34.52 35.52
C ASN A 40 33.51 -33.76 34.65
N GLU A 41 34.46 -33.01 35.21
CA GLU A 41 35.45 -32.23 34.43
C GLU A 41 36.19 -33.09 33.39
N ALA A 42 36.56 -34.32 33.75
CA ALA A 42 37.26 -35.24 32.85
C ALA A 42 36.41 -35.68 31.64
N ARG A 43 35.08 -35.76 31.81
CA ARG A 43 34.13 -36.07 30.73
C ARG A 43 33.96 -34.89 29.79
N VAL A 44 33.84 -33.68 30.34
CA VAL A 44 33.73 -32.43 29.57
C VAL A 44 34.95 -32.19 28.70
N ILE A 45 36.16 -32.44 29.23
CA ILE A 45 37.41 -32.34 28.46
C ILE A 45 37.44 -33.35 27.30
N ALA A 46 36.87 -34.54 27.48
CA ALA A 46 36.78 -35.55 26.42
C ALA A 46 35.75 -35.16 25.36
N GLU A 47 34.66 -34.48 25.74
CA GLU A 47 33.59 -34.03 24.86
C GLU A 47 33.98 -32.79 24.03
N LEU A 48 34.66 -31.83 24.64
CA LEU A 48 35.17 -30.63 23.97
C LEU A 48 36.40 -30.88 23.08
N GLY A 49 37.02 -32.06 23.18
CA GLY A 49 38.23 -32.39 22.44
C GLY A 49 39.44 -31.55 22.88
N THR A 50 40.41 -31.34 22.00
CA THR A 50 41.63 -30.61 22.38
C THR A 50 41.37 -29.09 22.49
N PRO A 51 42.03 -28.36 23.41
CA PRO A 51 41.86 -26.90 23.54
C PRO A 51 42.15 -26.11 22.25
N LYS A 52 42.92 -26.69 21.34
CA LYS A 52 43.25 -26.10 20.04
C LYS A 52 42.10 -26.26 19.04
N GLU A 53 41.44 -27.42 19.03
CA GLU A 53 40.29 -27.68 18.16
C GLU A 53 39.09 -26.84 18.59
N ALA A 54 38.77 -26.82 19.89
CA ALA A 54 37.70 -25.98 20.43
C ALA A 54 37.91 -24.49 20.10
N ALA A 55 39.15 -23.98 20.27
CA ALA A 55 39.46 -22.61 19.88
C ALA A 55 39.32 -22.36 18.38
N HIS A 56 39.74 -23.33 17.55
CA HIS A 56 39.66 -23.19 16.10
C HIS A 56 38.20 -23.16 15.62
N GLU A 57 37.35 -24.00 16.19
CA GLU A 57 35.93 -24.02 15.89
C GLU A 57 35.26 -22.68 16.19
N VAL A 58 35.47 -22.13 17.40
CA VAL A 58 34.94 -20.80 17.78
C VAL A 58 35.42 -19.72 16.83
N ILE A 59 36.72 -19.66 16.53
CA ILE A 59 37.28 -18.68 15.60
C ILE A 59 36.67 -18.83 14.20
N SER A 60 36.49 -20.06 13.72
CA SER A 60 35.93 -20.32 12.38
C SER A 60 34.47 -19.90 12.26
N ARG A 61 33.65 -20.18 13.28
CA ARG A 61 32.24 -19.79 13.33
C ARG A 61 32.09 -18.26 13.33
N LEU A 62 32.85 -17.56 14.19
CA LEU A 62 32.82 -16.10 14.27
C LEU A 62 33.30 -15.43 12.97
N LEU A 63 34.30 -16.00 12.30
CA LEU A 63 34.76 -15.51 10.99
C LEU A 63 33.69 -15.68 9.92
N GLU A 64 33.04 -16.83 9.87
CA GLU A 64 31.98 -17.10 8.89
C GLU A 64 30.77 -16.20 9.12
N GLU A 65 30.38 -15.97 10.38
CA GLU A 65 29.34 -15.03 10.76
C GLU A 65 29.66 -13.59 10.30
N LYS A 66 30.88 -13.10 10.59
CA LYS A 66 31.29 -11.75 10.12
C LYS A 66 31.35 -11.65 8.59
N ILE A 67 31.74 -12.70 7.88
CA ILE A 67 31.76 -12.70 6.39
C ILE A 67 30.35 -12.64 5.83
N VAL A 68 29.42 -13.40 6.41
CA VAL A 68 27.99 -13.36 6.02
C VAL A 68 27.40 -11.99 6.30
N GLU A 69 27.68 -11.43 7.47
CA GLU A 69 27.23 -10.09 7.87
C GLU A 69 27.78 -9.02 6.94
N ASP A 70 29.09 -9.01 6.66
CA ASP A 70 29.74 -8.04 5.78
C ASP A 70 29.20 -8.13 4.34
N LYS A 71 29.07 -9.35 3.78
CA LYS A 71 28.50 -9.58 2.45
C LYS A 71 27.05 -9.13 2.37
N SER A 72 26.25 -9.36 3.42
CA SER A 72 24.87 -8.89 3.50
C SER A 72 24.80 -7.36 3.57
N SER A 73 25.70 -6.72 4.31
CA SER A 73 25.79 -5.26 4.46
C SER A 73 26.18 -4.59 3.14
N LEU A 74 27.15 -5.16 2.40
CA LEU A 74 27.58 -4.67 1.09
C LEU A 74 26.53 -4.89 0.02
N ARG A 75 25.84 -6.05 0.03
CA ARG A 75 24.70 -6.31 -0.86
C ARG A 75 23.57 -5.32 -0.60
N ASN A 76 23.31 -4.97 0.67
CA ASN A 76 22.31 -3.96 1.01
C ASN A 76 22.76 -2.56 0.56
N LYS A 77 24.03 -2.17 0.76
CA LYS A 77 24.58 -0.89 0.28
C LYS A 77 24.51 -0.76 -1.24
N THR A 78 24.90 -1.81 -1.97
CA THR A 78 24.83 -1.82 -3.43
C THR A 78 23.38 -1.84 -3.93
N ALA A 79 22.49 -2.60 -3.29
CA ALA A 79 21.06 -2.56 -3.60
C ALA A 79 20.45 -1.17 -3.37
N ILE A 80 20.80 -0.50 -2.27
CA ILE A 80 20.36 0.88 -1.99
C ILE A 80 20.91 1.86 -3.03
N LEU A 81 22.18 1.75 -3.43
CA LEU A 81 22.77 2.54 -4.52
C LEU A 81 22.06 2.30 -5.86
N TRP A 82 21.76 1.04 -6.19
CA TRP A 82 20.99 0.69 -7.38
C TRP A 82 19.58 1.28 -7.35
N ILE A 83 18.87 1.19 -6.22
CA ILE A 83 17.55 1.80 -6.04
C ILE A 83 17.63 3.33 -6.15
N ALA A 84 18.67 3.95 -5.60
CA ALA A 84 18.88 5.39 -5.68
C ALA A 84 19.11 5.86 -7.13
N ILE A 85 19.95 5.15 -7.90
CA ILE A 85 20.16 5.44 -9.33
C ILE A 85 18.85 5.27 -10.11
N LEU A 86 18.10 4.21 -9.82
CA LEU A 86 16.82 3.94 -10.47
C LEU A 86 15.77 5.01 -10.12
N ALA A 87 15.76 5.49 -8.88
CA ALA A 87 14.88 6.57 -8.45
C ALA A 87 15.22 7.92 -9.11
N VAL A 88 16.51 8.23 -9.28
CA VAL A 88 16.97 9.44 -9.97
C VAL A 88 16.60 9.39 -11.47
N LEU A 89 16.75 8.23 -12.12
CA LEU A 89 16.32 8.03 -13.51
C LEU A 89 14.79 7.99 -13.67
N ALA A 90 14.07 7.47 -12.67
CA ALA A 90 12.60 7.47 -12.66
C ALA A 90 12.02 8.85 -12.33
N SER A 91 12.74 9.71 -11.60
CA SER A 91 12.31 11.06 -11.20
C SER A 91 11.78 11.93 -12.37
N PRO A 92 12.49 12.07 -13.51
CA PRO A 92 12.00 12.86 -14.64
C PRO A 92 10.76 12.26 -15.32
N VAL A 93 10.50 10.95 -15.16
CA VAL A 93 9.36 10.25 -15.76
C VAL A 93 8.18 10.13 -14.80
N ALA A 94 8.44 10.00 -13.50
CA ALA A 94 7.43 9.85 -12.46
C ALA A 94 6.59 11.12 -12.28
N LEU A 95 7.23 12.30 -12.38
CA LEU A 95 6.54 13.58 -12.25
C LEU A 95 5.51 13.85 -13.36
N PRO A 96 5.81 13.70 -14.67
CA PRO A 96 4.81 13.84 -15.72
C PRO A 96 3.74 12.74 -15.68
N ILE A 97 4.10 11.51 -15.29
CA ILE A 97 3.10 10.43 -15.11
C ILE A 97 2.10 10.81 -14.01
N LEU A 98 2.57 11.30 -12.87
CA LEU A 98 1.71 11.74 -11.77
C LEU A 98 0.77 12.86 -12.23
N LEU A 99 1.30 13.86 -12.94
CA LEU A 99 0.51 14.96 -13.49
C LEU A 99 -0.53 14.45 -14.49
N PHE A 100 -0.18 13.49 -15.34
CA PHE A 100 -1.10 12.88 -16.30
C PHE A 100 -2.26 12.18 -15.59
N PHE A 101 -1.98 11.37 -14.56
CA PHE A 101 -3.05 10.73 -13.78
C PHE A 101 -3.94 11.76 -13.07
N LEU A 102 -3.35 12.82 -12.50
CA LEU A 102 -4.11 13.90 -11.88
C LEU A 102 -5.01 14.61 -12.90
N ALA A 103 -4.48 14.95 -14.07
CA ALA A 103 -5.24 15.56 -15.16
C ALA A 103 -6.37 14.64 -15.65
N MET A 104 -6.10 13.33 -15.78
CA MET A 104 -7.10 12.34 -16.19
C MET A 104 -8.25 12.24 -15.18
N ILE A 105 -7.96 12.31 -13.88
CA ILE A 105 -8.98 12.33 -12.83
C ILE A 105 -9.80 13.63 -12.89
N MET A 106 -9.13 14.77 -13.08
CA MET A 106 -9.79 16.07 -13.18
C MET A 106 -10.71 16.18 -14.41
N THR A 107 -10.28 15.68 -15.57
CA THR A 107 -11.12 15.66 -16.77
C THR A 107 -12.32 14.74 -16.60
N LEU A 108 -12.14 13.56 -15.99
CA LEU A 108 -13.24 12.66 -15.67
C LEU A 108 -14.27 13.34 -14.75
N LEU A 109 -13.81 14.04 -13.71
CA LEU A 109 -14.68 14.78 -12.81
C LEU A 109 -15.47 15.88 -13.55
N MET A 110 -14.80 16.65 -14.42
CA MET A 110 -15.44 17.69 -15.23
C MET A 110 -16.48 17.11 -16.19
N ILE A 111 -16.22 15.95 -16.80
CA ILE A 111 -17.20 15.27 -17.67
C ILE A 111 -18.43 14.86 -16.87
N ILE A 112 -18.24 14.25 -15.68
CA ILE A 112 -19.35 13.85 -14.81
C ILE A 112 -20.17 15.08 -14.41
N PHE A 113 -19.51 16.17 -14.01
CA PHE A 113 -20.17 17.43 -13.66
C PHE A 113 -20.94 18.02 -14.84
N ALA A 114 -20.33 18.07 -16.03
CA ALA A 114 -20.98 18.56 -17.24
C ALA A 114 -22.22 17.73 -17.62
N VAL A 115 -22.15 16.40 -17.51
CA VAL A 115 -23.30 15.52 -17.75
C VAL A 115 -24.44 15.83 -16.77
N ILE A 116 -24.13 16.04 -15.48
CA ILE A 116 -25.14 16.40 -14.48
C ILE A 116 -25.77 17.76 -14.80
N VAL A 117 -24.94 18.77 -15.11
CA VAL A 117 -25.43 20.13 -15.42
C VAL A 117 -26.27 20.14 -16.69
N THR A 118 -25.84 19.46 -17.75
CA THR A 118 -26.60 19.37 -19.00
C THR A 118 -27.93 18.63 -18.80
N ALA A 119 -27.94 17.53 -18.04
CA ALA A 119 -29.18 16.83 -17.70
C ALA A 119 -30.15 17.74 -16.93
N LEU A 120 -29.67 18.47 -15.92
CA LEU A 120 -30.48 19.43 -15.18
C LEU A 120 -30.96 20.60 -16.05
N ALA A 121 -30.10 21.15 -16.90
CA ALA A 121 -30.50 22.22 -17.81
C ALA A 121 -31.59 21.76 -18.78
N LEU A 122 -31.50 20.53 -19.27
CA LEU A 122 -32.49 19.93 -20.16
C LEU A 122 -33.84 19.74 -19.46
N THR A 123 -33.85 19.29 -18.20
CA THR A 123 -35.10 19.16 -17.44
C THR A 123 -35.76 20.52 -17.21
N PHE A 124 -35.01 21.55 -16.81
CA PHE A 124 -35.55 22.89 -16.63
C PHE A 124 -36.04 23.51 -17.95
N ALA A 125 -35.30 23.34 -19.05
CA ALA A 125 -35.71 23.83 -20.37
C ALA A 125 -37.02 23.18 -20.83
N LEU A 126 -37.16 21.87 -20.67
CA LEU A 126 -38.40 21.14 -21.00
C LEU A 126 -39.57 21.56 -20.10
N LEU A 127 -39.31 21.82 -18.82
CA LEU A 127 -40.33 22.25 -17.86
C LEU A 127 -40.86 23.65 -18.22
N ILE A 128 -39.96 24.61 -18.50
CA ILE A 128 -40.33 25.96 -18.94
C ILE A 128 -41.05 25.91 -20.29
N SER A 129 -40.52 25.14 -21.24
CA SER A 129 -41.15 24.95 -22.55
C SER A 129 -42.55 24.34 -22.43
N GLY A 130 -42.74 23.34 -21.56
CA GLY A 130 -44.04 22.69 -21.34
C GLY A 130 -45.08 23.63 -20.74
N ILE A 131 -44.67 24.50 -19.80
CA ILE A 131 -45.54 25.55 -19.25
C ILE A 131 -45.92 26.55 -20.35
N TYR A 132 -44.94 27.03 -21.12
CA TYR A 132 -45.19 28.01 -22.18
C TYR A 132 -46.13 27.47 -23.27
N THR A 133 -45.95 26.23 -23.71
CA THR A 133 -46.83 25.59 -24.69
C THR A 133 -48.23 25.36 -24.14
N PHE A 134 -48.38 25.07 -22.84
CA PHE A 134 -49.68 24.94 -22.19
C PHE A 134 -50.47 26.28 -22.18
N PHE A 135 -49.83 27.38 -21.79
CA PHE A 135 -50.47 28.71 -21.77
C PHE A 135 -50.81 29.22 -23.17
N THR A 136 -49.90 29.06 -24.13
CA THR A 136 -50.16 29.47 -25.53
C THR A 136 -51.28 28.65 -26.16
N SER A 137 -51.40 27.37 -25.81
CA SER A 137 -52.51 26.51 -26.27
C SER A 137 -53.86 26.99 -25.75
N PHE A 138 -53.93 27.51 -24.52
CA PHE A 138 -55.18 28.06 -23.98
C PHE A 138 -55.67 29.29 -24.76
N SER A 139 -54.76 30.08 -25.34
CA SER A 139 -55.12 31.21 -26.21
C SER A 139 -55.74 30.78 -27.54
N LEU A 140 -55.47 29.55 -28.00
CA LEU A 140 -55.98 29.01 -29.26
C LEU A 140 -57.41 28.45 -29.14
N LEU A 141 -57.98 28.47 -27.93
CA LEU A 141 -59.34 27.98 -27.64
C LEU A 141 -60.40 28.70 -28.48
N SER A 142 -60.14 29.96 -28.81
CA SER A 142 -61.00 30.80 -29.65
C SER A 142 -60.98 30.41 -31.15
N VAL A 143 -59.93 29.74 -31.62
CA VAL A 143 -59.74 29.40 -33.04
C VAL A 143 -60.21 27.97 -33.32
N SER A 144 -59.76 27.00 -32.50
CA SER A 144 -60.13 25.59 -32.68
C SER A 144 -59.90 24.80 -31.40
N LEU A 145 -60.93 24.06 -30.99
CA LEU A 145 -60.89 23.22 -29.80
C LEU A 145 -59.89 22.06 -29.97
N ALA A 146 -59.79 21.50 -31.17
CA ALA A 146 -58.86 20.41 -31.48
C ALA A 146 -57.39 20.85 -31.34
N SER A 147 -57.03 22.03 -31.84
CA SER A 147 -55.68 22.60 -31.75
C SER A 147 -55.27 22.87 -30.30
N THR A 148 -56.23 23.34 -29.50
CA THR A 148 -56.05 23.64 -28.08
C THR A 148 -55.86 22.39 -27.24
N LEU A 149 -56.67 21.36 -27.47
CA LEU A 149 -56.55 20.07 -26.78
C LEU A 149 -55.23 19.39 -27.12
N PHE A 150 -54.82 19.44 -28.40
CA PHE A 150 -53.58 18.84 -28.85
C PHE A 150 -52.36 19.56 -28.28
N GLY A 151 -52.30 20.90 -28.36
CA GLY A 151 -51.20 21.69 -27.81
C GLY A 151 -51.14 21.64 -26.28
N GLY A 152 -52.30 21.69 -25.60
CA GLY A 152 -52.40 21.54 -24.15
C GLY A 152 -51.95 20.15 -23.69
N GLY A 153 -52.35 19.10 -24.41
CA GLY A 153 -51.90 17.73 -24.17
C GLY A 153 -50.39 17.57 -24.37
N LEU A 154 -49.83 18.17 -25.42
CA LEU A 154 -48.38 18.15 -25.66
C LEU A 154 -47.61 18.89 -24.56
N GLY A 155 -48.11 20.05 -24.11
CA GLY A 155 -47.52 20.80 -23.00
C GLY A 155 -47.54 20.02 -21.68
N LEU A 156 -48.65 19.34 -21.37
CA LEU A 156 -48.77 18.48 -20.20
C LEU A 156 -47.83 17.26 -20.27
N LEU A 157 -47.68 16.66 -21.47
CA LEU A 157 -46.77 15.55 -21.71
C LEU A 157 -45.31 15.99 -21.56
N MET A 158 -44.95 17.16 -22.07
CA MET A 158 -43.61 17.74 -21.89
C MET A 158 -43.31 18.06 -20.42
N PHE A 159 -44.29 18.63 -19.70
CA PHE A 159 -44.16 18.91 -18.27
C PHE A 159 -44.02 17.62 -17.43
N GLY A 160 -44.87 16.63 -17.69
CA GLY A 160 -44.80 15.31 -17.05
C GLY A 160 -43.51 14.58 -17.38
N GLY A 161 -43.06 14.63 -18.64
CA GLY A 161 -41.79 14.07 -19.09
C GLY A 161 -40.58 14.72 -18.42
N ALA A 162 -40.60 16.05 -18.24
CA ALA A 162 -39.57 16.77 -17.50
C ALA A 162 -39.50 16.32 -16.04
N LEU A 163 -40.64 16.10 -15.38
CA LEU A 163 -40.69 15.59 -14.00
C LEU A 163 -40.10 14.17 -13.89
N LEU A 164 -40.45 13.28 -14.82
CA LEU A 164 -39.89 11.92 -14.86
C LEU A 164 -38.38 11.92 -15.09
N LEU A 165 -37.89 12.77 -16.01
CA LEU A 165 -36.46 12.94 -16.25
C LEU A 165 -35.72 13.48 -15.03
N LEU A 166 -36.35 14.33 -14.23
CA LEU A 166 -35.79 14.83 -12.96
C LEU A 166 -35.63 13.67 -11.95
N LEU A 167 -36.66 12.84 -11.78
CA LEU A 167 -36.60 11.65 -10.91
C LEU A 167 -35.50 10.67 -11.36
N ILE A 168 -35.42 10.41 -12.67
CA ILE A 168 -34.39 9.55 -13.26
C ILE A 168 -32.99 10.14 -13.04
N SER A 169 -32.81 11.44 -13.23
CA SER A 169 -31.53 12.13 -12.98
C SER A 169 -31.10 11.99 -11.52
N PHE A 170 -32.04 12.07 -10.58
CA PHE A 170 -31.75 11.89 -9.15
C PHE A 170 -31.31 10.44 -8.84
N GLU A 171 -31.97 9.44 -9.42
CA GLU A 171 -31.61 8.04 -9.18
C GLU A 171 -30.25 7.68 -9.80
N ILE A 172 -29.92 8.26 -10.96
CA ILE A 172 -28.59 8.14 -11.58
C ILE A 172 -27.52 8.78 -10.68
N CYS A 173 -27.75 9.99 -10.15
CA CYS A 173 -26.83 10.63 -9.21
C CYS A 173 -26.57 9.74 -7.98
N LYS A 174 -27.63 9.17 -7.40
CA LYS A 174 -27.52 8.25 -6.27
C LYS A 174 -26.76 6.97 -6.62
N LEU A 175 -26.95 6.44 -7.82
CA LEU A 175 -26.22 5.27 -8.32
C LEU A 175 -24.72 5.56 -8.47
N ILE A 176 -24.37 6.72 -9.01
CA ILE A 176 -22.98 7.18 -9.13
C ILE A 176 -22.34 7.31 -7.74
N VAL A 177 -22.99 7.97 -6.79
CA VAL A 177 -22.47 8.10 -5.41
C VAL A 177 -22.31 6.73 -4.73
N LYS A 178 -23.27 5.82 -4.95
CA LYS A 178 -23.19 4.45 -4.43
C LYS A 178 -22.01 3.68 -5.04
N LEU A 179 -21.75 3.84 -6.33
CA LEU A 179 -20.59 3.27 -7.01
C LEU A 179 -19.27 3.80 -6.45
N ILE A 180 -19.17 5.13 -6.25
CA ILE A 180 -17.99 5.77 -5.66
C ILE A 180 -17.74 5.25 -4.24
N THR A 181 -18.77 5.20 -3.39
CA THR A 181 -18.62 4.70 -2.01
C THR A 181 -18.26 3.23 -1.96
N LEU A 182 -18.75 2.40 -2.89
CA LEU A 182 -18.36 1.01 -3.03
C LEU A 182 -16.89 0.87 -3.46
N LEU A 183 -16.44 1.66 -4.43
CA LEU A 183 -15.05 1.70 -4.87
C LEU A 183 -14.11 2.10 -3.73
N ILE A 184 -14.46 3.14 -2.96
CA ILE A 184 -13.67 3.57 -1.80
C ILE A 184 -13.60 2.47 -0.74
N LYS A 185 -14.73 1.85 -0.38
CA LYS A 185 -14.76 0.73 0.57
C LYS A 185 -13.93 -0.46 0.09
N TRP A 186 -13.97 -0.76 -1.20
CA TRP A 186 -13.17 -1.83 -1.80
C TRP A 186 -11.67 -1.53 -1.77
N LEU A 187 -11.27 -0.29 -2.09
CA LEU A 187 -9.88 0.18 -2.00
C LEU A 187 -9.33 0.09 -0.58
N ILE A 188 -10.09 0.55 0.42
CA ILE A 188 -9.71 0.47 1.84
C ILE A 188 -9.60 -0.99 2.31
N LYS A 189 -10.51 -1.85 1.89
CA LYS A 189 -10.48 -3.28 2.25
C LYS A 189 -9.31 -4.02 1.59
N LYS A 190 -8.92 -3.62 0.37
CA LYS A 190 -7.78 -4.20 -0.35
C LYS A 190 -6.44 -3.78 0.27
N GLY A 191 -6.31 -2.52 0.70
CA GLY A 191 -5.10 -2.02 1.38
C GLY A 191 -4.86 -2.62 2.77
N ARG A 192 -5.89 -3.20 3.42
CA ARG A 192 -5.77 -3.86 4.74
C ARG A 192 -5.36 -5.34 4.66
N LYS A 193 -5.22 -5.90 3.45
CA LYS A 193 -4.84 -7.30 3.20
C LYS A 193 -3.42 -7.46 2.63
N SER A 194 -2.72 -6.35 2.40
CA SER A 194 -1.29 -6.34 2.05
C SER A 194 -0.49 -5.81 3.22
#